data_AF-A0A0J8BA82-F1
#
_entry.id   AF-A0A0J8BA82-F1
#
_cell.length_a   1.000
_cell.length_b   1.000
_cell.length_c   1.000
_cell.angle_alpha   90.00
_cell.angle_beta   90.00
_cell.angle_gamma   90.00
#
_symmetry.space_group_name_H-M   'P 1'
#
loop_
_entity.id
_entity.type
_entity.pdbx_description
1 polymer ?
#
loop_
_entity_poly.entity_id
_entity_poly.type
_entity_poly.pdbx_seq_one_letter_code
_entity_poly.pdbx_strand_id
1 'polypeptide(L)'
;MTTYNLDETPHIFIAPYENKKMRYQKVNFKEWPKHSIIGDINLDKDKLIIHGTEIKEHMFQKLYDSLRLGAKGTVFVNCNGACYIWMLSVGFDRLHHNVRFDWSPFGVTVPNSVDDLLRKELQQKDKEVVDMTSLLATAKGEASANKEGWEASKQEVEELKELLLACRMEQLDKDVELQKVLSQQRSVKEFELEAAKFKVELFKEIKERHDQVSDTNKKNYRNVEMELHMVQHQLFNSRMENEDMKEKLQSIQDQVFSVVTELQSTKIELASSNKNMVELVSRHFSRLK
;
A
#
# COMPACT_ATOMS: atom_id res chain seq x y z
N MET A 1 -83.46 -20.90 46.28
CA MET A 1 -83.24 -21.88 45.19
C MET A 1 -82.01 -21.39 44.44
N THR A 2 -80.87 -22.08 44.54
CA THR A 2 -79.63 -21.65 43.87
C THR A 2 -79.67 -22.15 42.44
N THR A 3 -79.22 -21.33 41.48
CA THR A 3 -79.14 -21.75 40.07
C THR A 3 -77.68 -21.96 39.70
N TYR A 4 -77.35 -23.15 39.20
CA TYR A 4 -76.01 -23.51 38.75
C TYR A 4 -75.98 -23.55 37.23
N ASN A 5 -75.30 -22.59 36.62
CA ASN A 5 -75.06 -22.55 35.20
C ASN A 5 -73.67 -23.14 34.90
N LEU A 6 -73.61 -24.32 34.28
CA LEU A 6 -72.32 -24.96 33.99
C LEU A 6 -71.53 -24.24 32.89
N ASP A 7 -72.19 -23.47 32.03
CA ASP A 7 -71.55 -22.79 30.90
C ASP A 7 -70.61 -21.65 31.35
N GLU A 8 -70.90 -21.05 32.51
CA GLU A 8 -70.06 -20.01 33.11
C GLU A 8 -68.73 -20.58 33.61
N THR A 9 -68.65 -21.90 33.75
CA THR A 9 -67.49 -22.59 34.31
C THR A 9 -67.18 -23.88 33.52
N PRO A 10 -66.72 -23.78 32.26
CA PRO A 10 -66.56 -24.93 31.37
C PRO A 10 -65.49 -25.93 31.83
N HIS A 11 -64.65 -25.54 32.79
CA HIS A 11 -63.63 -26.40 33.41
C HIS A 11 -64.14 -27.15 34.65
N ILE A 12 -65.37 -26.86 35.12
CA ILE A 12 -65.99 -27.55 36.25
C ILE A 12 -66.78 -28.75 35.73
N PHE A 13 -66.57 -29.89 36.37
CA PHE A 13 -67.26 -31.13 36.11
C PHE A 13 -68.29 -31.39 37.20
N ILE A 14 -69.38 -32.06 36.86
CA ILE A 14 -70.34 -32.59 37.82
C ILE A 14 -70.28 -34.11 37.86
N ALA A 15 -70.48 -34.67 39.05
CA ALA A 15 -70.59 -36.11 39.27
C ALA A 15 -71.64 -36.42 40.34
N PRO A 16 -72.37 -37.54 40.24
CA PRO A 16 -73.34 -37.93 41.25
C PRO A 16 -72.68 -38.27 42.60
N TYR A 17 -73.35 -37.94 43.70
CA TYR A 17 -72.96 -38.38 45.04
C TYR A 17 -73.14 -39.89 45.21
N GLU A 18 -72.27 -40.51 46.01
CA GLU A 18 -72.45 -41.90 46.36
C GLU A 18 -73.70 -42.08 47.26
N ASN A 19 -74.64 -42.93 46.81
CA ASN A 19 -75.85 -43.31 47.55
C ASN A 19 -76.86 -42.18 47.85
N LYS A 20 -76.72 -41.00 47.23
CA LYS A 20 -77.69 -39.91 47.35
C LYS A 20 -78.20 -39.54 45.97
N LYS A 21 -79.38 -40.06 45.63
CA LYS A 21 -80.14 -39.61 44.45
C LYS A 21 -80.37 -38.09 44.57
N MET A 22 -80.29 -37.38 43.46
CA MET A 22 -80.48 -35.91 43.36
C MET A 22 -79.37 -35.01 43.92
N ARG A 23 -78.25 -35.56 44.43
CA ARG A 23 -77.10 -34.75 44.82
C ARG A 23 -75.91 -34.97 43.89
N TYR A 24 -75.27 -33.88 43.50
CA TYR A 24 -74.10 -33.87 42.63
C TYR A 24 -72.97 -33.06 43.24
N GLN A 25 -71.73 -33.45 42.97
CA GLN A 25 -70.53 -32.71 43.34
C GLN A 25 -70.04 -31.90 42.15
N LYS A 26 -69.66 -30.65 42.39
CA LYS A 26 -68.86 -29.85 41.47
C LYS A 26 -67.40 -30.14 41.73
N VAL A 27 -66.69 -30.49 40.67
CA VAL A 27 -65.33 -30.99 40.73
C VAL A 27 -64.47 -30.21 39.76
N ASN A 28 -63.37 -29.66 40.25
CA ASN A 28 -62.36 -29.00 39.43
C ASN A 28 -61.09 -29.87 39.37
N PHE A 29 -60.67 -30.20 38.14
CA PHE A 29 -59.43 -30.91 37.86
C PHE A 29 -58.33 -29.89 37.55
N LYS A 30 -57.39 -29.69 38.49
CA LYS A 30 -56.24 -28.82 38.25
C LYS A 30 -55.16 -29.54 37.44
N GLU A 31 -54.87 -30.78 37.82
CA GLU A 31 -53.94 -31.70 37.17
C GLU A 31 -54.46 -33.11 37.43
N TRP A 32 -54.66 -33.95 36.42
CA TRP A 32 -55.12 -35.32 36.64
C TRP A 32 -54.07 -36.13 37.44
N PRO A 33 -54.43 -36.93 38.47
CA PRO A 33 -55.78 -37.27 38.97
C PRO A 33 -56.26 -36.38 40.14
N LYS A 34 -55.55 -35.28 40.44
CA LYS A 34 -55.89 -34.37 41.54
C LYS A 34 -57.13 -33.56 41.18
N HIS A 35 -58.21 -33.89 41.87
CA HIS A 35 -59.45 -33.14 41.79
C HIS A 35 -59.80 -32.55 43.16
N SER A 36 -60.51 -31.43 43.13
CA SER A 36 -61.04 -30.78 44.33
C SER A 36 -62.54 -30.65 44.20
N ILE A 37 -63.26 -31.08 45.23
CA ILE A 37 -64.69 -30.82 45.35
C ILE A 37 -64.83 -29.35 45.75
N ILE A 38 -65.45 -28.57 44.88
CA ILE A 38 -65.60 -27.12 45.03
C ILE A 38 -67.02 -26.72 45.44
N GLY A 39 -67.92 -27.69 45.57
CA GLY A 39 -69.25 -27.50 46.14
C GLY A 39 -70.23 -28.58 45.71
N ASP A 40 -71.44 -28.49 46.25
CA ASP A 40 -72.48 -29.49 46.05
C ASP A 40 -73.71 -28.85 45.39
N ILE A 41 -74.37 -29.62 44.53
CA ILE A 41 -75.63 -29.27 43.88
C ILE A 41 -76.69 -30.22 44.42
N ASN A 42 -77.72 -29.67 45.06
CA ASN A 42 -78.86 -30.45 45.52
C ASN A 42 -80.07 -30.17 44.63
N LEU A 43 -80.34 -31.04 43.67
CA LEU A 43 -81.40 -30.83 42.68
C LEU A 43 -82.82 -30.84 43.27
N ASP A 44 -83.01 -31.26 44.52
CA ASP A 44 -84.27 -31.08 45.24
C ASP A 44 -84.56 -29.59 45.55
N LYS A 45 -83.53 -28.75 45.56
CA LYS A 45 -83.60 -27.34 45.99
C LYS A 45 -82.91 -26.35 45.06
N ASP A 46 -82.16 -26.85 44.08
CA ASP A 46 -81.32 -26.09 43.18
C ASP A 46 -81.67 -26.40 41.72
N LYS A 47 -81.38 -25.45 40.83
CA LYS A 47 -81.54 -25.61 39.37
C LYS A 47 -80.19 -25.89 38.73
N LEU A 48 -80.16 -26.81 37.77
CA LEU A 48 -79.00 -27.06 36.93
C LEU A 48 -79.30 -26.60 35.50
N ILE A 49 -78.52 -25.64 35.01
CA ILE A 49 -78.61 -25.07 33.66
C ILE A 49 -77.36 -25.46 32.88
N ILE A 50 -77.57 -25.96 31.67
CA ILE A 50 -76.51 -26.34 30.72
C ILE A 50 -76.90 -25.80 29.35
N HIS A 51 -76.03 -25.00 28.74
CA HIS A 51 -76.29 -24.23 27.53
C HIS A 51 -77.66 -23.53 27.54
N GLY A 52 -77.94 -22.82 28.63
CA GLY A 52 -79.21 -22.10 28.84
C GLY A 52 -80.44 -22.99 29.03
N THR A 53 -80.28 -24.32 29.07
CA THR A 53 -81.38 -25.28 29.25
C THR A 53 -81.41 -25.80 30.69
N GLU A 54 -82.54 -25.61 31.38
CA GLU A 54 -82.76 -26.17 32.73
C GLU A 54 -83.05 -27.67 32.64
N ILE A 55 -82.28 -28.48 33.37
CA ILE A 55 -82.55 -29.91 33.52
C ILE A 55 -83.79 -30.05 34.40
N LYS A 56 -84.86 -30.62 33.84
CA LYS A 56 -86.15 -30.77 34.53
C LYS A 56 -86.11 -31.91 35.55
N GLU A 57 -86.92 -31.81 36.60
CA GLU A 57 -86.94 -32.76 37.72
C GLU A 57 -87.14 -34.22 37.31
N HIS A 58 -88.06 -34.49 36.37
CA HIS A 58 -88.30 -35.84 35.85
C HIS A 58 -87.08 -36.45 35.12
N MET A 59 -86.07 -35.64 34.79
CA MET A 59 -84.83 -36.08 34.12
C MET A 59 -83.68 -36.34 35.08
N PHE A 60 -83.79 -35.97 36.36
CA PHE A 60 -82.69 -36.11 37.31
C PHE A 60 -82.27 -37.57 37.52
N GLN A 61 -83.24 -38.49 37.58
CA GLN A 61 -82.94 -39.92 37.68
C GLN A 61 -82.17 -40.41 36.44
N LYS A 62 -82.60 -40.01 35.23
CA LYS A 62 -81.90 -40.33 33.98
C LYS A 62 -80.48 -39.76 33.96
N LEU A 63 -80.28 -38.54 34.47
CA LEU A 63 -78.96 -37.91 34.56
C LEU A 63 -78.07 -38.67 35.55
N TYR A 64 -78.60 -39.02 36.72
CA TYR A 64 -77.90 -39.82 37.72
C TYR A 64 -77.47 -41.17 37.14
N ASP A 65 -78.38 -41.87 36.46
CA ASP A 65 -78.10 -43.16 35.84
C ASP A 65 -77.10 -43.05 34.69
N SER A 66 -77.12 -41.96 33.92
CA SER A 66 -76.17 -41.73 32.83
C SER A 66 -74.75 -41.42 33.32
N LEU A 67 -74.62 -40.88 34.54
CA LEU A 67 -73.32 -40.57 35.15
C LEU A 67 -72.82 -41.66 36.09
N ARG A 68 -73.59 -42.73 36.27
CA ARG A 68 -73.19 -43.91 37.05
C ARG A 68 -72.89 -45.09 36.14
N LEU A 69 -71.66 -45.59 36.22
CA LEU A 69 -71.23 -46.81 35.55
C LEU A 69 -71.26 -47.97 36.55
N GLY A 70 -72.45 -48.50 36.80
CA GLY A 70 -72.67 -49.60 37.73
C GLY A 70 -72.44 -49.22 39.21
N ALA A 71 -72.13 -50.22 40.04
CA ALA A 71 -71.98 -50.04 41.49
C ALA A 71 -70.69 -49.28 41.89
N LYS A 72 -69.72 -49.18 40.98
CA LYS A 72 -68.34 -48.76 41.30
C LYS A 72 -67.77 -47.70 40.35
N GLY A 73 -68.55 -47.21 39.39
CA GLY A 73 -68.09 -46.27 38.38
C GLY A 73 -68.84 -44.94 38.38
N THR A 74 -68.12 -43.83 38.18
CA THR A 74 -68.67 -42.48 38.12
C THR A 74 -68.13 -41.73 36.90
N VAL A 75 -69.00 -41.05 36.18
CA VAL A 75 -68.65 -40.15 35.08
C VAL A 75 -68.71 -38.72 35.59
N PHE A 76 -67.61 -38.01 35.45
CA PHE A 76 -67.51 -36.57 35.61
C PHE A 76 -67.76 -35.94 34.25
N VAL A 77 -68.69 -35.01 34.16
CA VAL A 77 -69.00 -34.34 32.89
C VAL A 77 -69.06 -32.83 33.08
N ASN A 78 -68.54 -32.05 32.12
CA ASN A 78 -68.70 -30.60 32.10
C ASN A 78 -69.79 -30.15 31.08
N CYS A 79 -70.07 -28.85 30.99
CA CYS A 79 -71.08 -28.32 30.05
C CYS A 79 -70.81 -28.71 28.58
N ASN A 80 -69.53 -28.80 28.18
CA ASN A 80 -69.13 -29.12 26.81
C ASN A 80 -69.20 -30.63 26.49
N GLY A 81 -69.64 -31.45 27.45
CA GLY A 81 -69.72 -32.90 27.30
C GLY A 81 -68.36 -33.60 27.38
N ALA A 82 -67.29 -32.93 27.83
CA ALA A 82 -66.05 -33.64 28.14
C ALA A 82 -66.29 -34.56 29.34
N CYS A 83 -65.84 -35.81 29.24
CA CYS A 83 -66.00 -36.81 30.29
C CYS A 83 -64.67 -37.17 30.95
N TYR A 84 -64.70 -37.39 32.26
CA TYR A 84 -63.75 -38.27 32.94
C TYR A 84 -64.48 -39.45 33.54
N ILE A 85 -63.93 -40.65 33.38
CA ILE A 85 -64.51 -41.88 33.91
C ILE A 85 -63.63 -42.36 35.07
N TRP A 86 -64.25 -42.65 36.22
CA TRP A 86 -63.56 -43.20 37.39
C TRP A 86 -64.20 -44.52 37.80
N MET A 87 -63.39 -45.58 37.92
CA MET A 87 -63.79 -46.93 38.32
C MET A 87 -63.05 -47.37 39.60
N LEU A 88 -63.79 -47.69 40.67
CA LEU A 88 -63.23 -48.03 41.99
C LEU A 88 -62.49 -49.39 42.06
N SER A 89 -62.77 -50.33 41.14
CA SER A 89 -62.24 -51.71 41.23
C SER A 89 -60.92 -51.97 40.50
N VAL A 90 -60.40 -51.01 39.72
CA VAL A 90 -59.22 -51.24 38.84
C VAL A 90 -58.13 -50.16 39.02
N GLY A 91 -58.34 -49.18 39.91
CA GLY A 91 -57.56 -47.95 39.87
C GLY A 91 -58.02 -47.05 38.72
N PHE A 92 -57.50 -45.82 38.64
CA PHE A 92 -57.91 -44.86 37.61
C PHE A 92 -57.55 -45.38 36.22
N ASP A 93 -58.55 -45.70 35.40
CA ASP A 93 -58.33 -45.94 33.97
C ASP A 93 -57.94 -44.62 33.27
N ARG A 94 -57.07 -44.75 32.27
CA ARG A 94 -56.53 -43.65 31.47
C ARG A 94 -57.65 -42.76 30.96
N LEU A 95 -57.33 -41.47 30.82
CA LEU A 95 -58.15 -40.51 30.10
C LEU A 95 -58.51 -41.10 28.72
N HIS A 96 -59.76 -41.46 28.54
CA HIS A 96 -60.29 -41.64 27.19
C HIS A 96 -60.58 -40.25 26.64
N HIS A 97 -59.50 -39.59 26.20
CA HIS A 97 -59.62 -38.50 25.25
C HIS A 97 -60.48 -39.02 24.09
N ASN A 98 -61.57 -38.31 23.76
CA ASN A 98 -62.56 -38.61 22.70
C ASN A 98 -63.90 -39.22 23.15
N VAL A 99 -64.14 -39.51 24.43
CA VAL A 99 -65.51 -39.82 24.89
C VAL A 99 -66.23 -38.51 25.22
N ARG A 100 -67.26 -38.17 24.46
CA ARG A 100 -68.15 -37.03 24.72
C ARG A 100 -69.46 -37.51 25.34
N PHE A 101 -69.86 -36.91 26.45
CA PHE A 101 -71.22 -37.01 26.96
C PHE A 101 -72.14 -36.24 26.03
N ASP A 102 -73.15 -36.93 25.52
CA ASP A 102 -74.19 -36.26 24.76
C ASP A 102 -75.24 -35.69 25.71
N TRP A 103 -75.34 -34.36 25.76
CA TRP A 103 -76.36 -33.67 26.55
C TRP A 103 -77.73 -33.62 25.85
N SER A 104 -77.82 -33.99 24.56
CA SER A 104 -79.07 -33.98 23.78
C SER A 104 -80.24 -34.74 24.41
N PRO A 105 -80.05 -35.89 25.10
CA PRO A 105 -81.15 -36.63 25.72
C PRO A 105 -81.79 -35.91 26.90
N PHE A 106 -81.23 -34.76 27.32
CA PHE A 106 -81.71 -33.87 28.37
C PHE A 106 -82.31 -32.56 27.83
N GLY A 107 -82.45 -32.45 26.51
CA GLY A 107 -82.97 -31.26 25.83
C GLY A 107 -81.94 -30.14 25.66
N VAL A 108 -80.70 -30.36 26.08
CA VAL A 108 -79.60 -29.40 25.95
C VAL A 108 -79.08 -29.43 24.51
N THR A 109 -79.08 -28.27 23.85
CA THR A 109 -78.46 -28.12 22.53
C THR A 109 -77.09 -27.47 22.71
N VAL A 110 -76.01 -28.24 22.58
CA VAL A 110 -74.64 -27.70 22.65
C VAL A 110 -74.40 -26.88 21.37
N PRO A 111 -74.09 -25.57 21.46
CA PRO A 111 -73.90 -24.75 20.27
C PRO A 111 -72.66 -25.19 19.47
N ASN A 112 -72.84 -25.60 18.21
CA ASN A 112 -71.74 -25.93 17.27
C ASN A 112 -70.80 -24.75 16.93
N SER A 113 -70.97 -23.57 17.54
CA SER A 113 -70.26 -22.33 17.17
C SER A 113 -68.75 -22.31 17.46
N VAL A 114 -68.23 -23.26 18.25
CA VAL A 114 -66.79 -23.37 18.56
C VAL A 114 -66.00 -23.94 17.37
N ASP A 115 -66.63 -24.78 16.54
CA ASP A 115 -65.96 -25.41 15.39
C ASP A 115 -65.69 -24.42 14.24
N ASP A 116 -66.54 -23.40 14.07
CA ASP A 116 -66.37 -22.39 13.01
C ASP A 116 -65.27 -21.38 13.33
N LEU A 117 -65.11 -21.00 14.60
CA LEU A 117 -64.04 -20.10 15.04
C LEU A 117 -62.67 -20.77 14.89
N LEU A 118 -62.53 -22.01 15.38
CA LEU A 118 -61.31 -22.79 15.26
C LEU A 118 -60.92 -23.03 13.80
N ARG A 119 -61.89 -23.26 12.92
CA ARG A 119 -61.63 -23.43 11.48
C ARG A 119 -61.08 -22.14 10.85
N LYS A 120 -61.61 -20.97 11.22
CA LYS A 120 -61.11 -19.68 10.73
C LYS A 120 -59.71 -19.39 11.24
N GLU A 121 -59.43 -19.66 12.51
CA GLU A 121 -58.09 -19.52 13.08
C GLU A 121 -57.08 -20.45 12.39
N LEU A 122 -57.47 -21.70 12.13
CA LEU A 122 -56.62 -22.66 11.43
C LEU A 122 -56.29 -22.19 10.01
N GLN A 123 -57.29 -21.74 9.26
CA GLN A 123 -57.10 -21.20 7.90
C GLN A 123 -56.22 -19.95 7.89
N GLN A 124 -56.35 -19.08 8.88
CA GLN A 124 -55.47 -17.92 9.03
C GLN A 124 -54.03 -18.36 9.32
N LYS A 125 -53.83 -19.34 10.21
CA LYS A 125 -52.52 -19.87 10.54
C LYS A 125 -51.86 -20.56 9.34
N ASP A 126 -52.62 -21.29 8.54
CA ASP A 126 -52.11 -21.89 7.30
C ASP A 126 -51.63 -20.82 6.31
N LYS A 127 -52.38 -19.72 6.18
CA LYS A 127 -51.95 -18.58 5.34
C LYS A 127 -50.66 -17.94 5.87
N GLU A 128 -50.57 -17.70 7.18
CA GLU A 128 -49.34 -17.17 7.82
C GLU A 128 -48.13 -18.10 7.58
N VAL A 129 -48.33 -19.43 7.64
CA VAL A 129 -47.28 -20.41 7.37
C VAL A 129 -46.82 -20.35 5.91
N VAL A 130 -47.74 -20.22 4.96
CA VAL A 130 -47.40 -20.08 3.53
C VAL A 130 -46.61 -18.80 3.29
N ASP A 131 -47.07 -17.67 3.83
CA ASP A 131 -46.41 -16.38 3.70
C ASP A 131 -44.99 -16.41 4.31
N MET A 132 -44.84 -16.99 5.51
CA MET A 132 -43.52 -17.17 6.13
C MET A 132 -42.61 -18.10 5.33
N THR A 133 -43.14 -19.16 4.73
CA THR A 133 -42.36 -20.08 3.89
C THR A 133 -41.85 -19.36 2.64
N SER A 134 -42.67 -18.51 2.02
CA SER A 134 -42.26 -17.68 0.88
C SER A 134 -41.17 -16.69 1.28
N LEU A 135 -41.33 -15.99 2.41
CA LEU A 135 -40.31 -15.06 2.92
C LEU A 135 -38.99 -15.77 3.22
N LEU A 136 -39.04 -16.97 3.79
CA LEU A 136 -37.86 -17.76 4.09
C LEU A 136 -37.14 -18.22 2.81
N ALA A 137 -37.88 -18.58 1.76
CA ALA A 137 -37.31 -18.91 0.46
C ALA A 137 -36.61 -17.70 -0.17
N THR A 138 -37.22 -16.51 -0.11
CA THR A 138 -36.61 -15.26 -0.60
C THR A 138 -35.34 -14.91 0.19
N ALA A 139 -35.42 -14.93 1.53
CA ALA A 139 -34.27 -14.64 2.39
C ALA A 139 -33.11 -15.62 2.16
N LYS A 140 -33.42 -16.90 1.91
CA LYS A 140 -32.41 -17.91 1.55
C LYS A 140 -31.77 -17.61 0.20
N GLY A 141 -32.55 -17.19 -0.79
CA GLY A 141 -32.04 -16.76 -2.10
C GLY A 141 -31.09 -15.56 -1.99
N GLU A 142 -31.49 -14.54 -1.23
CA GLU A 142 -30.67 -13.35 -0.98
C GLU A 142 -29.38 -13.68 -0.21
N ALA A 143 -29.46 -14.55 0.81
CA ALA A 143 -28.27 -15.00 1.55
C ALA A 143 -27.29 -15.77 0.65
N SER A 144 -27.78 -16.60 -0.27
CA SER A 144 -26.96 -17.28 -1.27
C SER A 144 -26.29 -16.30 -2.23
N ALA A 145 -27.03 -15.33 -2.78
CA ALA A 145 -26.47 -14.31 -3.67
C ALA A 145 -25.42 -13.44 -2.97
N ASN A 146 -25.67 -13.04 -1.72
CA ASN A 146 -24.71 -12.28 -0.91
C ASN A 146 -23.44 -13.08 -0.62
N LYS A 147 -23.55 -14.40 -0.40
CA LYS A 147 -22.40 -15.28 -0.22
C LYS A 147 -21.53 -15.34 -1.48
N GLU A 148 -22.15 -15.50 -2.65
CA GLU A 148 -21.43 -15.50 -3.94
C GLU A 148 -20.75 -14.14 -4.19
N GLY A 149 -21.45 -13.04 -3.92
CA GLY A 149 -20.89 -11.69 -4.02
C GLY A 149 -19.70 -11.46 -3.09
N TRP A 150 -19.76 -12.00 -1.86
CA TRP A 150 -18.67 -11.91 -0.90
C TRP A 150 -17.43 -12.71 -1.33
N GLU A 151 -17.60 -13.94 -1.84
CA GLU A 151 -16.48 -14.75 -2.34
C GLU A 151 -15.84 -14.12 -3.60
N ALA A 152 -16.65 -13.56 -4.51
CA ALA A 152 -16.15 -12.84 -5.67
C ALA A 152 -15.33 -11.60 -5.27
N SER A 153 -15.84 -10.79 -4.33
CA SER A 153 -15.12 -9.63 -3.81
C SER A 153 -13.83 -10.03 -3.08
N LYS A 154 -13.85 -11.14 -2.34
CA LYS A 154 -12.66 -11.67 -1.67
C LYS A 154 -11.59 -12.09 -2.68
N GLN A 155 -11.97 -12.73 -3.78
CA GLN A 155 -11.04 -13.08 -4.85
C GLN A 155 -10.41 -11.84 -5.50
N GLU A 156 -11.22 -10.83 -5.84
CA GLU A 156 -10.74 -9.57 -6.41
C GLU A 156 -9.72 -8.87 -5.48
N VAL A 157 -9.95 -8.91 -4.16
CA VAL A 157 -9.01 -8.36 -3.18
C VAL A 157 -7.67 -9.09 -3.18
N GLU A 158 -7.65 -10.41 -3.37
CA GLU A 158 -6.38 -11.16 -3.47
C GLU A 158 -5.65 -10.87 -4.78
N GLU A 159 -6.35 -10.78 -5.91
CA GLU A 159 -5.76 -10.39 -7.19
C GLU A 159 -5.14 -8.98 -7.13
N LEU A 160 -5.82 -8.02 -6.49
CA LEU A 160 -5.29 -6.67 -6.27
C LEU A 160 -4.06 -6.66 -5.36
N LYS A 161 -4.00 -7.52 -4.33
CA LYS A 161 -2.82 -7.65 -3.47
C LYS A 161 -1.61 -8.18 -4.24
N GLU A 162 -1.81 -9.17 -5.11
CA GLU A 162 -0.74 -9.70 -5.96
C GLU A 162 -0.19 -8.64 -6.93
N LEU A 163 -1.09 -7.88 -7.57
CA LEU A 163 -0.71 -6.76 -8.44
C LEU A 163 0.07 -5.68 -7.66
N LEU A 164 -0.38 -5.33 -6.45
CA LEU A 164 0.30 -4.35 -5.62
C LEU A 164 1.71 -4.82 -5.23
N LEU A 165 1.89 -6.10 -4.93
CA LEU A 165 3.21 -6.69 -4.67
C LEU A 165 4.10 -6.65 -5.90
N ALA A 166 3.57 -6.98 -7.08
CA ALA A 166 4.32 -6.91 -8.35
C ALA A 166 4.78 -5.47 -8.65
N CYS A 167 3.88 -4.49 -8.54
CA CYS A 167 4.21 -3.08 -8.73
C CYS A 167 5.28 -2.59 -7.73
N ARG A 168 5.20 -3.03 -6.47
CA ARG A 168 6.20 -2.68 -5.45
C ARG A 168 7.58 -3.24 -5.77
N MET A 169 7.65 -4.47 -6.27
CA MET A 169 8.92 -5.09 -6.69
C MET A 169 9.52 -4.38 -7.90
N GLU A 170 8.70 -4.02 -8.89
CA GLU A 170 9.14 -3.24 -10.05
C GLU A 170 9.65 -1.85 -9.65
N GLN A 171 9.00 -1.20 -8.69
CA GLN A 171 9.45 0.07 -8.15
C GLN A 171 10.83 -0.05 -7.48
N LEU A 172 11.04 -1.09 -6.67
CA LEU A 172 12.34 -1.34 -6.04
C LEU A 172 13.45 -1.62 -7.06
N ASP A 173 13.15 -2.38 -8.12
CA ASP A 173 14.11 -2.65 -9.20
C ASP A 173 14.52 -1.37 -9.94
N LYS A 174 13.54 -0.52 -10.28
CA LYS A 174 13.76 0.80 -10.88
C LYS A 174 14.59 1.72 -9.96
N ASP A 175 14.32 1.71 -8.66
CA ASP A 175 15.08 2.50 -7.69
C ASP A 175 16.55 2.05 -7.62
N VAL A 176 16.80 0.74 -7.68
CA VAL A 176 18.16 0.17 -7.75
C VAL A 176 18.86 0.56 -9.04
N GLU A 177 18.17 0.48 -10.19
CA GLU A 177 18.73 0.88 -11.49
C GLU A 177 19.04 2.39 -11.53
N LEU A 178 18.15 3.24 -10.99
CA LEU A 178 18.37 4.68 -10.86
C LEU A 178 19.60 4.98 -9.99
N GLN A 179 19.77 4.31 -8.85
CA GLN A 179 20.97 4.44 -8.02
C GLN A 179 22.25 4.03 -8.76
N LYS A 180 22.18 2.95 -9.54
CA LYS A 180 23.30 2.51 -10.38
C LYS A 180 23.66 3.56 -11.43
N VAL A 181 22.68 4.12 -12.14
CA VAL A 181 22.90 5.19 -13.13
C VAL A 181 23.48 6.45 -12.49
N LEU A 182 22.96 6.86 -11.32
CA LEU A 182 23.46 8.02 -10.59
C LEU A 182 24.90 7.82 -10.12
N SER A 183 25.27 6.63 -9.62
CA SER A 183 26.64 6.33 -9.21
C SER A 183 27.62 6.33 -10.39
N GLN A 184 27.22 5.75 -11.53
CA GLN A 184 28.00 5.79 -12.78
C GLN A 184 28.18 7.23 -13.29
N GLN A 185 27.10 8.02 -13.34
CA GLN A 185 27.16 9.41 -13.77
C GLN A 185 28.07 10.26 -12.87
N ARG A 186 28.04 10.01 -11.55
CA ARG A 186 28.94 10.67 -10.59
C ARG A 186 30.40 10.34 -10.90
N SER A 187 30.72 9.07 -11.10
CA SER A 187 32.08 8.62 -11.43
C SER A 187 32.60 9.23 -12.74
N VAL A 188 31.77 9.31 -13.78
CA VAL A 188 32.14 9.94 -15.06
C VAL A 188 32.44 11.43 -14.86
N LYS A 189 31.59 12.16 -14.13
CA LYS A 189 31.80 13.59 -13.85
C LYS A 189 33.04 13.85 -13.00
N GLU A 190 33.34 12.98 -12.03
CA GLU A 190 34.58 13.05 -11.24
C GLU A 190 35.82 12.87 -12.13
N PHE A 191 35.78 11.91 -13.07
CA PHE A 191 36.86 11.71 -14.03
C PHE A 191 37.04 12.91 -14.98
N GLU A 192 35.95 13.44 -15.53
CA GLU A 192 35.98 14.64 -16.39
C GLU A 192 36.55 15.85 -15.65
N LEU A 193 36.15 16.04 -14.39
CA LEU A 193 36.67 17.11 -13.53
C LEU A 193 38.16 16.95 -13.29
N GLU A 194 38.64 15.75 -13.01
CA GLU A 194 40.06 15.50 -12.77
C GLU A 194 40.89 15.69 -14.04
N ALA A 195 40.38 15.26 -15.20
CA ALA A 195 40.98 15.53 -16.50
C ALA A 195 41.05 17.03 -16.81
N ALA A 196 40.02 17.81 -16.43
CA ALA A 196 40.01 19.26 -16.59
C ALA A 196 41.03 19.95 -15.66
N LYS A 197 41.13 19.54 -14.39
CA LYS A 197 42.16 20.03 -13.47
C LYS A 197 43.56 19.76 -14.00
N PHE A 198 43.82 18.54 -14.47
CA PHE A 198 45.11 18.18 -15.06
C PHE A 198 45.46 19.05 -16.26
N LYS A 199 44.50 19.31 -17.17
CA LYS A 199 44.69 20.23 -18.29
C LYS A 199 45.03 21.66 -17.82
N VAL A 200 44.35 22.16 -16.80
CA VAL A 200 44.59 23.51 -16.25
C VAL A 200 46.01 23.61 -15.68
N GLU A 201 46.48 22.61 -14.93
CA GLU A 201 47.85 22.61 -14.39
C GLU A 201 48.90 22.56 -15.52
N LEU A 202 48.66 21.75 -16.55
CA LEU A 202 49.52 21.67 -17.73
C LEU A 202 49.61 23.02 -18.48
N PHE A 203 48.48 23.72 -18.64
CA PHE A 203 48.47 25.06 -19.23
C PHE A 203 49.26 26.08 -18.39
N LYS A 204 49.18 25.99 -17.06
CA LYS A 204 49.94 26.85 -16.16
C LYS A 204 51.44 26.61 -16.30
N GLU A 205 51.88 25.35 -16.31
CA GLU A 205 53.30 25.00 -16.54
C GLU A 205 53.81 25.45 -17.92
N ILE A 206 53.00 25.28 -18.96
CA ILE A 206 53.34 25.74 -20.32
C ILE A 206 53.52 27.26 -20.34
N LYS A 207 52.62 27.99 -19.66
CA LYS A 207 52.69 29.45 -19.57
C LYS A 207 53.95 29.91 -18.83
N GLU A 208 54.26 29.31 -17.68
CA GLU A 208 55.48 29.61 -16.92
C GLU A 208 56.75 29.36 -17.73
N ARG A 209 56.82 28.22 -18.44
CA ARG A 209 57.96 27.93 -19.34
C ARG A 209 58.03 28.89 -20.52
N HIS A 210 56.90 29.26 -21.12
CA HIS A 210 56.85 30.24 -22.20
C HIS A 210 57.41 31.60 -21.74
N ASP A 211 57.00 32.07 -20.56
CA ASP A 211 57.47 33.33 -19.99
C ASP A 211 58.98 33.29 -19.71
N GLN A 212 59.48 32.18 -19.14
CA GLN A 212 60.93 31.97 -18.92
C GLN A 212 61.74 31.99 -20.23
N VAL A 213 61.25 31.33 -21.28
CA VAL A 213 61.89 31.32 -22.61
C VAL A 213 61.89 32.73 -23.21
N SER A 214 60.78 33.45 -23.12
CA SER A 214 60.66 34.84 -23.58
C SER A 214 61.71 35.74 -22.90
N ASP A 215 61.84 35.65 -21.58
CA ASP A 215 62.79 36.48 -20.84
C ASP A 215 64.24 36.11 -21.12
N THR A 216 64.54 34.82 -21.25
CA THR A 216 65.87 34.33 -21.65
C THR A 216 66.24 34.82 -23.05
N ASN A 217 65.30 34.75 -24.00
CA ASN A 217 65.50 35.24 -25.36
C ASN A 217 65.74 36.75 -25.40
N LYS A 218 64.99 37.55 -24.63
CA LYS A 218 65.22 39.01 -24.50
C LYS A 218 66.62 39.31 -23.96
N LYS A 219 67.08 38.56 -22.95
CA LYS A 219 68.43 38.72 -22.38
C LYS A 219 69.51 38.35 -23.40
N ASN A 220 69.34 37.23 -24.10
CA ASN A 220 70.28 36.78 -25.13
C ASN A 220 70.36 37.78 -26.28
N TYR A 221 69.22 38.34 -26.72
CA TYR A 221 69.20 39.37 -27.77
C TYR A 221 70.02 40.61 -27.36
N ARG A 222 69.81 41.13 -26.14
CA ARG A 222 70.60 42.26 -25.62
C ARG A 222 72.09 41.94 -25.53
N ASN A 223 72.45 40.73 -25.11
CA ASN A 223 73.85 40.31 -25.05
C ASN A 223 74.50 40.27 -26.43
N VAL A 224 73.82 39.66 -27.42
CA VAL A 224 74.30 39.61 -28.81
C VAL A 224 74.41 41.02 -29.41
N GLU A 225 73.46 41.91 -29.11
CA GLU A 225 73.49 43.31 -29.54
C GLU A 225 74.70 44.07 -28.95
N MET A 226 75.00 43.88 -27.66
CA MET A 226 76.20 44.44 -27.02
C MET A 226 77.49 43.88 -27.62
N GLU A 227 77.59 42.57 -27.83
CA GLU A 227 78.75 41.92 -28.46
C GLU A 227 78.96 42.44 -29.89
N LEU A 228 77.89 42.59 -30.67
CA LEU A 228 77.94 43.15 -32.01
C LEU A 228 78.49 44.58 -32.01
N HIS A 229 78.01 45.44 -31.10
CA HIS A 229 78.54 46.81 -30.96
C HIS A 229 80.02 46.83 -30.57
N MET A 230 80.44 45.94 -29.67
CA MET A 230 81.85 45.82 -29.28
C MET A 230 82.73 45.41 -30.46
N VAL A 231 82.30 44.42 -31.25
CA VAL A 231 83.02 43.98 -32.46
C VAL A 231 83.06 45.08 -33.52
N GLN A 232 81.95 45.80 -33.73
CA GLN A 232 81.91 46.95 -34.65
C GLN A 232 82.91 48.03 -34.24
N HIS A 233 83.00 48.35 -32.95
CA HIS A 233 83.95 49.31 -32.43
C HIS A 233 85.41 48.85 -32.60
N GLN A 234 85.70 47.56 -32.33
CA GLN A 234 87.02 46.99 -32.57
C GLN A 234 87.42 47.04 -34.05
N LEU A 235 86.51 46.68 -34.96
CA LEU A 235 86.73 46.77 -36.40
C LEU A 235 87.01 48.21 -36.85
N PHE A 236 86.28 49.19 -36.31
CA PHE A 236 86.52 50.60 -36.59
C PHE A 236 87.94 51.04 -36.17
N ASN A 237 88.36 50.68 -34.95
CA ASN A 237 89.69 51.00 -34.45
C ASN A 237 90.80 50.35 -35.27
N SER A 238 90.68 49.04 -35.57
CA SER A 238 91.65 48.34 -36.41
C SER A 238 91.73 48.92 -37.83
N ARG A 239 90.61 49.42 -38.37
CA ARG A 239 90.61 50.13 -39.65
C ARG A 239 91.41 51.42 -39.57
N MET A 240 91.21 52.23 -38.54
CA MET A 240 91.95 53.48 -38.33
C MET A 240 93.46 53.22 -38.16
N GLU A 241 93.83 52.20 -37.38
CA GLU A 241 95.23 51.79 -37.21
C GLU A 241 95.85 51.32 -38.55
N ASN A 242 95.11 50.57 -39.36
CA ASN A 242 95.56 50.17 -40.70
C ASN A 242 95.75 51.37 -41.63
N GLU A 243 94.86 52.37 -41.58
CA GLU A 243 94.99 53.61 -42.36
C GLU A 243 96.24 54.40 -41.93
N ASP A 244 96.50 54.56 -40.62
CA ASP A 244 97.72 55.19 -40.08
C ASP A 244 99.00 54.41 -40.49
N MET A 245 99.00 53.09 -40.39
CA MET A 245 100.13 52.27 -40.85
C MET A 245 100.38 52.41 -42.35
N LYS A 246 99.32 52.52 -43.16
CA LYS A 246 99.42 52.74 -44.60
C LYS A 246 100.07 54.10 -44.91
N GLU A 247 99.67 55.16 -44.20
CA GLU A 247 100.29 56.49 -44.34
C GLU A 247 101.78 56.48 -43.95
N LYS A 248 102.13 55.82 -42.84
CA LYS A 248 103.52 55.64 -42.41
C LYS A 248 104.35 54.87 -43.43
N LEU A 249 103.81 53.78 -43.99
CA LEU A 249 104.47 53.00 -45.03
C LEU A 249 104.72 53.84 -46.29
N GLN A 250 103.74 54.63 -46.72
CA GLN A 250 103.89 55.54 -47.86
C GLN A 250 105.00 56.57 -47.61
N SER A 251 105.02 57.18 -46.42
CA SER A 251 106.08 58.13 -46.02
C SER A 251 107.48 57.49 -46.01
N ILE A 252 107.62 56.29 -45.47
CA ILE A 252 108.89 55.54 -45.51
C ILE A 252 109.28 55.23 -46.95
N GLN A 253 108.35 54.80 -47.80
CA GLN A 253 108.59 54.54 -49.21
C GLN A 253 109.11 55.79 -49.92
N ASP A 254 108.49 56.95 -49.68
CA ASP A 254 108.92 58.23 -50.23
C ASP A 254 110.32 58.63 -49.73
N GLN A 255 110.63 58.44 -48.44
CA GLN A 255 111.96 58.66 -47.87
C GLN A 255 113.02 57.75 -48.49
N VAL A 256 112.71 56.47 -48.67
CA VAL A 256 113.62 55.49 -49.30
C VAL A 256 113.90 55.91 -50.74
N PHE A 257 112.89 56.33 -51.52
CA PHE A 257 113.11 56.85 -52.86
C PHE A 257 114.04 58.08 -52.87
N SER A 258 113.84 59.03 -51.94
CA SER A 258 114.73 60.18 -51.78
C SER A 258 116.18 59.75 -51.53
N VAL A 259 116.42 58.88 -50.55
CA VAL A 259 117.76 58.37 -50.22
C VAL A 259 118.38 57.63 -51.41
N VAL A 260 117.61 56.83 -52.15
CA VAL A 260 118.09 56.15 -53.36
C VAL A 260 118.54 57.16 -54.41
N THR A 261 117.79 58.24 -54.63
CA THR A 261 118.17 59.29 -55.59
C THR A 261 119.42 60.08 -55.17
N GLU A 262 119.56 60.38 -53.87
CA GLU A 262 120.76 61.01 -53.31
C GLU A 262 121.99 60.08 -53.42
N LEU A 263 121.82 58.80 -53.12
CA LEU A 263 122.88 57.79 -53.23
C LEU A 263 123.32 57.59 -54.70
N GLN A 264 122.39 57.63 -55.65
CA GLN A 264 122.71 57.61 -57.08
C GLN A 264 123.49 58.87 -57.49
N SER A 265 123.08 60.05 -57.02
CA SER A 265 123.75 61.31 -57.30
C SER A 265 125.18 61.34 -56.76
N THR A 266 125.38 60.97 -55.49
CA THR A 266 126.71 60.86 -54.87
C THR A 266 127.58 59.80 -55.53
N LYS A 267 127.00 58.67 -55.99
CA LYS A 267 127.73 57.67 -56.79
C LYS A 267 128.22 58.24 -58.12
N ILE A 268 127.42 59.06 -58.81
CA ILE A 268 127.81 59.74 -60.05
C ILE A 268 128.93 60.76 -59.79
N GLU A 269 128.78 61.59 -58.75
CA GLU A 269 129.81 62.56 -58.33
C GLU A 269 131.12 61.88 -57.96
N LEU A 270 131.07 60.79 -57.19
CA LEU A 270 132.23 59.99 -56.82
C LEU A 270 132.92 59.39 -58.05
N ALA A 271 132.15 58.84 -59.00
CA ALA A 271 132.70 58.32 -60.25
C ALA A 271 133.36 59.43 -61.10
N SER A 272 132.76 60.62 -61.15
CA SER A 272 133.34 61.81 -61.82
C SER A 272 134.63 62.28 -61.13
N SER A 273 134.62 62.39 -59.80
CA SER A 273 135.80 62.73 -58.99
C SER A 273 136.94 61.74 -59.17
N ASN A 274 136.62 60.43 -59.16
CA ASN A 274 137.60 59.38 -59.38
C ASN A 274 138.20 59.45 -60.80
N LYS A 275 137.38 59.73 -61.82
CA LYS A 275 137.85 59.99 -63.19
C LYS A 275 138.81 61.20 -63.24
N ASN A 276 138.43 62.31 -62.63
CA ASN A 276 139.26 63.52 -62.56
C ASN A 276 140.60 63.25 -61.85
N MET A 277 140.59 62.44 -60.78
CA MET A 277 141.80 62.06 -60.05
C MET A 277 142.74 61.21 -60.91
N VAL A 278 142.22 60.19 -61.61
CA VAL A 278 143.01 59.38 -62.56
C VAL A 278 143.64 60.25 -63.64
N GLU A 279 142.87 61.17 -64.25
CA GLU A 279 143.40 62.12 -65.24
C GLU A 279 144.53 63.00 -64.65
N LEU A 280 144.36 63.48 -63.41
CA LEU A 280 145.35 64.31 -62.72
C LEU A 280 146.65 63.53 -62.44
N VAL A 281 146.53 62.28 -61.96
CA VAL A 281 147.66 61.37 -61.73
C VAL A 281 148.38 61.08 -63.04
N SER A 282 147.65 60.77 -64.12
CA SER A 282 148.24 60.58 -65.44
C SER A 282 149.03 61.81 -65.91
N ARG A 283 148.47 63.03 -65.78
CA ARG A 283 149.19 64.28 -66.09
C ARG A 283 150.47 64.44 -65.27
N HIS A 284 150.44 64.07 -63.99
CA HIS A 284 151.61 64.20 -63.11
C HIS A 284 152.74 63.23 -63.50
N PHE A 285 152.40 61.99 -63.88
CA PHE A 285 153.37 61.02 -64.40
C PHE A 285 153.93 61.42 -65.77
N SER A 286 153.12 62.02 -66.64
CA SER A 286 153.60 62.55 -67.93
C SER A 286 154.61 63.70 -67.78
N ARG A 287 154.59 64.43 -66.64
CA ARG A 287 155.56 65.52 -66.34
C ARG A 287 156.88 65.03 -65.73
N LEU A 288 156.96 63.77 -65.30
CA LEU A 288 158.14 63.17 -64.65
C LEU A 288 159.00 62.33 -65.61
N LYS A 289 158.55 62.16 -66.86
CA LYS A 289 159.34 61.61 -67.97
C LYS A 289 159.91 62.73 -68.82
#